data_AF-A0A1E5JZC2-F1
#
_entry.id   AF-A0A1E5JZC2-F1
#
_cell.length_a   1.000
_cell.length_b   1.000
_cell.length_c   1.000
_cell.angle_alpha   90.00
_cell.angle_beta   90.00
_cell.angle_gamma   90.00
#
_symmetry.space_group_name_H-M   'P 1'
#
loop_
_entity.id
_entity.type
_entity.pdbx_description
1 polymer ?
#
loop_
_entity_poly.entity_id
_entity_poly.type
_entity_poly.pdbx_seq_one_letter_code
_entity_poly.pdbx_strand_id
1 'polypeptide(L)'
;MDVFSINAELSRLQHRIYLNNNDLQAKQEYLERLKRTLHSLDSKRGDFRGNNQLCTKPECSKSTFFGNNADTVEGLRDSDIIPSYKDITDNQLHRKIDQIETKIKELEGDISALNSSINTLESSKRSLIDRRNEMRRLS
;
A
#
# COMPACT_ATOMS: atom_id res chain seq x y z
N MET A 1 -40.26 -12.26 20.95
CA MET A 1 -39.06 -11.39 20.98
C MET A 1 -39.47 -10.15 21.76
N ASP A 2 -38.84 -9.90 22.91
CA ASP A 2 -39.18 -8.77 23.78
C ASP A 2 -38.23 -7.58 23.57
N VAL A 3 -38.55 -6.44 24.20
CA VAL A 3 -37.73 -5.22 24.11
C VAL A 3 -36.31 -5.45 24.63
N PHE A 4 -36.14 -6.33 25.62
CA PHE A 4 -34.84 -6.65 26.20
C PHE A 4 -33.92 -7.38 25.20
N SER A 5 -34.44 -8.39 24.52
CA SER A 5 -33.77 -9.14 23.46
C SER A 5 -33.36 -8.22 22.30
N ILE A 6 -34.23 -7.30 21.88
CA ILE A 6 -33.89 -6.34 20.82
C ILE A 6 -32.76 -5.40 21.27
N ASN A 7 -32.78 -4.91 22.52
CA ASN A 7 -31.70 -4.08 23.03
C ASN A 7 -30.37 -4.84 23.07
N ALA A 8 -30.37 -6.11 23.47
CA ALA A 8 -29.18 -6.94 23.47
C ALA A 8 -28.61 -7.13 22.04
N GLU A 9 -29.48 -7.36 21.05
CA GLU A 9 -29.06 -7.43 19.64
C GLU A 9 -28.53 -6.10 19.11
N LEU A 10 -29.16 -4.98 19.47
CA LEU A 10 -28.70 -3.64 19.10
C LEU A 10 -27.30 -3.36 19.65
N SER A 11 -27.04 -3.70 20.92
CA SER A 11 -25.70 -3.54 21.51
C SER A 11 -24.65 -4.37 20.79
N ARG A 12 -24.98 -5.61 20.38
CA ARG A 12 -24.08 -6.46 19.59
C ARG A 12 -23.78 -5.86 18.22
N LEU A 13 -24.80 -5.37 17.52
CA LEU A 13 -24.62 -4.72 16.22
C LEU A 13 -23.80 -3.44 16.33
N GLN A 14 -24.06 -2.60 17.34
CA GLN A 14 -23.29 -1.39 17.59
C GLN A 14 -21.80 -1.71 17.83
N HIS A 15 -21.51 -2.72 18.65
CA HIS A 15 -20.14 -3.13 18.89
C HIS A 15 -19.45 -3.62 17.60
N ARG A 16 -20.13 -4.44 16.79
CA ARG A 16 -19.58 -4.92 15.52
C ARG A 16 -19.33 -3.78 14.52
N ILE A 17 -20.26 -2.84 14.41
CA ILE A 17 -20.10 -1.65 13.55
C ILE A 17 -18.90 -0.83 14.02
N TYR A 18 -18.75 -0.62 15.33
CA TYR A 18 -17.61 0.08 15.89
C TYR A 18 -16.27 -0.60 15.54
N LEU A 19 -16.17 -1.92 15.74
CA LEU A 19 -14.96 -2.67 15.40
C LEU A 19 -14.64 -2.59 13.89
N ASN A 20 -15.65 -2.77 13.04
CA ASN A 20 -15.47 -2.68 11.58
C ASN A 20 -15.04 -1.28 11.13
N ASN A 21 -15.57 -0.21 11.75
CA ASN A 21 -15.16 1.16 11.45
C ASN A 21 -13.70 1.41 11.84
N ASN A 22 -13.25 0.88 12.97
CA ASN A 22 -11.84 0.98 13.39
C ASN A 22 -10.91 0.26 12.39
N ASP A 23 -11.27 -0.96 11.96
CA ASP A 23 -10.47 -1.70 10.97
C ASP A 23 -10.46 -1.01 9.61
N LEU A 24 -11.62 -0.48 9.19
CA LEU A 24 -11.75 0.32 7.97
C LEU A 24 -10.80 1.53 7.99
N GLN A 25 -10.80 2.29 9.09
CA GLN A 25 -9.90 3.44 9.25
C GLN A 25 -8.43 3.02 9.17
N ALA A 26 -8.04 1.97 9.90
CA ALA A 26 -6.66 1.50 9.91
C ALA A 26 -6.20 1.05 8.50
N LYS A 27 -7.06 0.37 7.75
CA LYS A 27 -6.77 -0.03 6.36
C LYS A 27 -6.69 1.15 5.41
N GLN A 28 -7.54 2.17 5.57
CA GLN A 28 -7.48 3.40 4.77
C GLN A 28 -6.17 4.17 5.02
N GLU A 29 -5.76 4.30 6.29
CA GLU A 29 -4.48 4.94 6.64
C GLU A 29 -3.28 4.16 6.05
N TYR A 30 -3.33 2.82 6.11
CA TYR A 30 -2.28 1.99 5.52
C TYR A 30 -2.24 2.09 3.99
N LEU A 31 -3.40 2.14 3.33
CA LEU A 31 -3.51 2.36 1.88
C LEU A 31 -2.87 3.69 1.47
N GLU A 32 -3.17 4.77 2.19
CA GLU A 32 -2.59 6.09 1.91
C GLU A 32 -1.07 6.10 2.07
N ARG A 33 -0.55 5.41 3.10
CA ARG A 33 0.88 5.24 3.28
C ARG A 33 1.52 4.49 2.11
N LEU A 34 0.91 3.39 1.65
CA LEU A 34 1.41 2.64 0.50
C LEU A 34 1.41 3.48 -0.79
N LYS A 35 0.34 4.24 -1.05
CA LYS A 35 0.26 5.15 -2.21
C LYS A 35 1.38 6.19 -2.19
N ARG A 36 1.69 6.76 -1.02
CA ARG A 36 2.82 7.70 -0.85
C ARG A 36 4.17 7.01 -1.08
N THR A 37 4.36 5.81 -0.55
CA THR A 37 5.59 5.04 -0.77
C THR A 37 5.78 4.69 -2.24
N LEU A 38 4.71 4.28 -2.93
CA LEU A 38 4.72 4.00 -4.36
C LEU A 38 5.21 5.23 -5.15
N HIS A 39 4.59 6.38 -4.90
CA HIS A 39 4.99 7.64 -5.55
C HIS A 39 6.45 8.01 -5.28
N SER A 40 6.91 7.82 -4.03
CA SER A 40 8.31 8.07 -3.68
C SER A 40 9.27 7.13 -4.41
N LEU A 41 8.93 5.85 -4.52
CA LEU A 41 9.74 4.86 -5.26
C LEU A 41 9.76 5.15 -6.75
N ASP A 42 8.65 5.58 -7.34
CA ASP A 42 8.61 6.00 -8.75
C ASP A 42 9.50 7.21 -9.02
N SER A 43 9.47 8.21 -8.15
CA SER A 43 10.40 9.34 -8.22
C SER A 43 11.85 8.87 -8.12
N LYS A 44 12.17 7.98 -7.18
CA LYS A 44 13.53 7.43 -7.04
C LYS A 44 13.95 6.63 -8.27
N ARG A 45 13.05 5.85 -8.87
CA ARG A 45 13.31 5.14 -10.13
C ARG A 45 13.64 6.12 -11.26
N GLY A 46 12.94 7.26 -11.32
CA GLY A 46 13.27 8.37 -12.22
C GLY A 46 14.67 8.95 -11.97
N ASP A 47 15.00 9.24 -10.70
CA ASP A 47 16.32 9.74 -10.28
C ASP A 47 17.44 8.79 -10.72
N PHE A 48 17.27 7.48 -10.50
CA PHE A 48 18.24 6.46 -10.91
C PHE A 48 18.42 6.44 -12.44
N ARG A 49 17.34 6.48 -13.20
CA ARG A 49 17.43 6.54 -14.67
C ARG A 49 18.17 7.80 -15.16
N GLY A 50 17.90 8.96 -14.56
CA GLY A 50 18.56 10.22 -14.91
C GLY A 50 20.04 10.26 -14.51
N ASN A 51 20.41 9.56 -13.45
CA ASN A 51 21.77 9.54 -12.90
C ASN A 51 22.65 8.39 -13.40
N ASN A 52 22.16 7.57 -14.35
CA ASN A 52 22.93 6.47 -14.94
C ASN A 52 24.30 6.90 -15.49
N GLN A 53 24.40 8.15 -15.98
CA GLN A 53 25.67 8.73 -16.44
C GLN A 53 26.74 8.87 -15.35
N LEU A 54 26.37 8.87 -14.07
CA LEU A 54 27.34 8.90 -12.96
C LEU A 54 28.11 7.58 -12.84
N CYS A 55 27.57 6.49 -13.36
CA CYS A 55 28.29 5.21 -13.46
C CYS A 55 29.32 5.21 -14.59
N THR A 56 29.19 6.12 -15.56
CA THR A 56 30.06 6.20 -16.74
C THR A 56 31.03 7.38 -16.71
N LYS A 57 30.81 8.39 -15.85
CA LYS A 57 31.62 9.61 -15.79
C LYS A 57 32.27 9.85 -14.42
N PRO A 58 33.50 10.40 -14.38
CA PRO A 58 34.38 10.66 -15.53
C PRO A 58 34.88 9.36 -16.18
N GLU A 59 35.19 9.41 -17.47
CA GLU A 59 35.86 8.28 -18.15
C GLU A 59 37.27 8.12 -17.56
N CYS A 60 37.51 7.02 -16.85
CA CYS A 60 38.85 6.63 -16.42
C CYS A 60 39.39 5.60 -17.42
N SER A 61 39.42 5.98 -18.69
CA SER A 61 39.95 5.14 -19.77
C SER A 61 41.44 5.40 -19.98
N LYS A 62 42.09 4.56 -20.77
CA LYS A 62 43.52 4.69 -21.15
C LYS A 62 43.88 6.06 -21.73
N SER A 63 42.92 6.77 -22.31
CA SER A 63 43.13 8.13 -22.85
C SER A 63 43.15 9.21 -21.77
N THR A 64 42.63 8.92 -20.58
CA THR A 64 42.47 9.89 -19.48
C THR A 64 43.43 9.59 -18.31
N PHE A 65 43.72 8.31 -18.05
CA PHE A 65 44.73 7.86 -17.09
C PHE A 65 45.56 6.73 -17.72
N PHE A 66 46.89 6.88 -17.75
CA PHE A 66 47.79 5.84 -18.26
C PHE A 66 48.12 4.80 -17.18
N GLY A 67 48.10 3.51 -17.54
CA GLY A 67 48.64 2.41 -16.74
C GLY A 67 47.59 1.41 -16.23
N ASN A 68 48.05 0.33 -15.58
CA ASN A 68 47.24 -0.82 -15.14
C ASN A 68 46.03 -0.48 -14.25
N ASN A 69 46.08 0.66 -13.55
CA ASN A 69 44.97 1.13 -12.72
C ASN A 69 43.77 1.58 -13.56
N ALA A 70 43.99 2.14 -14.76
CA ALA A 70 42.90 2.50 -15.67
C ALA A 70 42.17 1.26 -16.16
N ASP A 71 42.91 0.23 -16.60
CA ASP A 71 42.37 -1.07 -17.04
C ASP A 71 41.55 -1.74 -15.92
N THR A 72 42.03 -1.66 -14.67
CA THR A 72 41.33 -2.22 -13.51
C THR A 72 40.03 -1.47 -13.22
N VAL A 73 40.05 -0.13 -13.25
CA VAL A 73 38.87 0.71 -12.98
C VAL A 73 37.83 0.59 -14.09
N GLU A 74 38.25 0.54 -15.35
CA GLU A 74 37.38 0.32 -16.51
C GLU A 74 36.74 -1.07 -16.45
N GLY A 75 37.53 -2.11 -16.16
CA GLY A 75 37.04 -3.47 -15.97
C GLY A 75 35.98 -3.57 -14.87
N LEU A 76 36.24 -3.01 -13.68
CA LEU A 76 35.28 -2.99 -12.56
C LEU A 76 33.98 -2.26 -12.91
N ARG A 77 34.08 -1.17 -13.69
CA ARG A 77 32.94 -0.39 -14.12
C ARG A 77 32.00 -1.18 -15.02
N ASP A 78 32.58 -1.87 -16.01
CA ASP A 78 31.83 -2.59 -17.03
C ASP A 78 31.30 -3.94 -16.52
N SER A 79 32.07 -4.62 -15.65
CA SER A 79 31.69 -5.94 -15.14
C SER A 79 30.74 -5.91 -13.96
N ASP A 80 30.77 -4.84 -13.15
CA ASP A 80 30.02 -4.78 -11.88
C ASP A 80 29.18 -3.51 -11.74
N ILE A 81 29.80 -2.32 -11.75
CA ILE A 81 29.09 -1.08 -11.40
C ILE A 81 27.89 -0.81 -12.32
N ILE A 82 28.10 -0.86 -13.64
CA ILE A 82 27.04 -0.60 -14.62
C ILE A 82 25.94 -1.67 -14.55
N PRO A 83 26.25 -2.99 -14.59
CA PRO A 83 25.25 -4.04 -14.43
C PRO A 83 24.46 -3.93 -13.12
N SER A 84 25.14 -3.75 -11.99
CA SER A 84 24.52 -3.64 -10.66
C SER A 84 23.61 -2.42 -10.56
N TYR A 85 24.00 -1.28 -11.12
CA TYR A 85 23.17 -0.08 -11.15
C TYR A 85 21.90 -0.25 -12.00
N LYS A 86 22.04 -0.89 -13.17
CA LYS A 86 20.89 -1.25 -14.02
C LYS A 86 19.96 -2.23 -13.31
N ASP A 87 20.51 -3.23 -12.64
CA ASP A 87 19.70 -4.23 -11.91
C ASP A 87 18.83 -3.60 -10.82
N ILE A 88 19.37 -2.62 -10.06
CA ILE A 88 18.58 -1.87 -9.07
C ILE A 88 17.35 -1.23 -9.74
N THR A 89 17.55 -0.60 -10.88
CA THR A 89 16.54 0.24 -11.54
C THR A 89 15.51 -0.60 -12.30
N ASP A 90 15.97 -1.57 -13.07
CA ASP A 90 15.16 -2.33 -14.00
C ASP A 90 14.52 -3.56 -13.36
N ASN A 91 15.16 -4.14 -12.33
CA ASN A 91 14.66 -5.35 -11.67
C ASN A 91 14.20 -5.07 -10.23
N GLN A 92 15.10 -4.61 -9.36
CA GLN A 92 14.80 -4.56 -7.92
C GLN A 92 13.69 -3.56 -7.59
N LEU A 93 13.81 -2.32 -8.07
CA LEU A 93 12.78 -1.29 -7.88
C LEU A 93 11.48 -1.66 -8.57
N HIS A 94 11.53 -2.19 -9.80
CA HIS A 94 10.34 -2.63 -10.51
C HIS A 94 9.57 -3.70 -9.73
N ARG A 95 10.24 -4.76 -9.27
CA ARG A 95 9.61 -5.81 -8.45
C ARG A 95 8.99 -5.26 -7.18
N LYS A 96 9.62 -4.29 -6.52
CA LYS A 96 9.10 -3.67 -5.29
C LYS A 96 7.87 -2.80 -5.56
N ILE A 97 7.87 -2.07 -6.67
CA ILE A 97 6.72 -1.30 -7.14
C ILE A 97 5.54 -2.24 -7.41
N ASP A 98 5.74 -3.31 -8.17
CA ASP A 98 4.68 -4.28 -8.50
C ASP A 98 4.10 -4.95 -7.24
N GLN A 99 4.95 -5.26 -6.26
CA GLN A 99 4.52 -5.79 -4.96
C GLN A 99 3.62 -4.79 -4.21
N ILE A 100 3.98 -3.50 -4.21
CA ILE A 100 3.20 -2.46 -3.56
C ILE A 100 1.86 -2.24 -4.28
N GLU A 101 1.86 -2.19 -5.61
CA GLU A 101 0.64 -2.04 -6.41
C GLU A 101 -0.33 -3.21 -6.18
N THR A 102 0.20 -4.43 -6.11
CA THR A 102 -0.61 -5.62 -5.77
C THR A 102 -1.22 -5.45 -4.38
N LYS A 103 -0.44 -5.00 -3.40
CA LYS A 103 -0.94 -4.82 -2.03
C LYS A 103 -1.99 -3.71 -1.91
N ILE A 104 -1.85 -2.64 -2.71
CA ILE A 104 -2.84 -1.57 -2.83
C ILE A 104 -4.17 -2.15 -3.32
N LYS A 105 -4.16 -2.94 -4.39
CA LYS A 105 -5.38 -3.56 -4.94
C LYS A 105 -6.07 -4.49 -3.93
N GLU A 106 -5.30 -5.30 -3.21
CA GLU A 106 -5.82 -6.14 -2.13
C GLU A 106 -6.52 -5.31 -1.05
N LEU A 107 -5.88 -4.24 -0.57
CA LEU A 107 -6.44 -3.37 0.47
C LEU A 107 -7.69 -2.62 -0.01
N GLU A 108 -7.73 -2.16 -1.26
CA GLU A 108 -8.91 -1.54 -1.84
C GLU A 108 -10.09 -2.54 -1.89
N GLY A 109 -9.82 -3.80 -2.19
CA GLY A 109 -10.79 -4.89 -2.09
C GLY A 109 -11.31 -5.10 -0.66
N ASP A 110 -10.41 -5.21 0.32
CA ASP A 110 -10.75 -5.35 1.74
C ASP A 110 -11.63 -4.18 2.23
N ILE A 111 -11.24 -2.94 1.89
CA ILE A 111 -11.97 -1.72 2.25
C ILE A 111 -13.38 -1.75 1.66
N SER A 112 -13.53 -2.17 0.41
CA SER A 112 -14.85 -2.29 -0.24
C SER A 112 -15.74 -3.34 0.45
N ALA A 113 -15.16 -4.48 0.82
CA ALA A 113 -15.86 -5.53 1.56
C ALA A 113 -16.29 -5.06 2.96
N LEU A 114 -15.43 -4.35 3.69
CA LEU A 114 -15.75 -3.78 4.99
C LEU A 114 -16.87 -2.75 4.92
N ASN A 115 -16.83 -1.83 3.94
CA ASN A 115 -17.90 -0.86 3.72
C ASN A 115 -19.25 -1.54 3.46
N SER A 116 -19.25 -2.58 2.61
CA SER A 116 -20.45 -3.38 2.34
C SER A 116 -20.98 -4.06 3.62
N SER A 117 -20.08 -4.60 4.44
CA SER A 117 -20.44 -5.20 5.73
C SER A 117 -21.03 -4.18 6.70
N ILE A 118 -20.44 -2.99 6.81
CA ILE A 118 -20.92 -1.91 7.68
C ILE A 118 -22.31 -1.46 7.24
N ASN A 119 -22.53 -1.25 5.94
CA ASN A 119 -23.83 -0.87 5.39
C ASN A 119 -24.92 -1.89 5.69
N THR A 120 -24.59 -3.18 5.60
CA THR A 120 -25.50 -4.27 5.95
C THR A 120 -25.86 -4.23 7.43
N LEU A 121 -24.86 -4.09 8.31
CA LEU A 121 -25.07 -4.03 9.77
C LEU A 121 -25.89 -2.81 10.20
N GLU A 122 -25.62 -1.63 9.62
CA GLU A 122 -26.40 -0.41 9.87
C GLU A 122 -27.85 -0.57 9.41
N SER A 123 -28.08 -1.24 8.28
CA SER A 123 -29.45 -1.52 7.80
C SER A 123 -30.20 -2.45 8.74
N SER A 124 -29.55 -3.52 9.23
CA SER A 124 -30.12 -4.40 10.26
C SER A 124 -30.42 -3.65 11.55
N LYS A 125 -29.49 -2.79 12.01
CA LYS A 125 -29.66 -1.95 13.20
C LYS A 125 -30.87 -1.03 13.07
N ARG A 126 -31.07 -0.38 11.91
CA ARG A 126 -32.26 0.47 11.65
C ARG A 126 -33.56 -0.34 11.77
N SER A 127 -33.62 -1.50 11.12
CA SER A 127 -34.81 -2.37 11.19
C SER A 127 -35.18 -2.80 12.61
N LEU A 128 -34.17 -3.09 13.46
CA LEU A 128 -34.39 -3.43 14.87
C LEU A 128 -34.85 -2.22 15.70
N ILE A 129 -34.34 -1.03 15.42
CA ILE A 129 -34.79 0.21 16.07
C ILE A 129 -36.27 0.45 15.76
N ASP A 130 -36.67 0.30 14.49
CA ASP A 130 -38.07 0.47 14.06
C ASP A 130 -38.98 -0.53 14.76
N ARG A 131 -38.58 -1.81 14.78
CA ARG A 131 -39.34 -2.87 15.48
C ARG A 131 -39.46 -2.62 16.98
N ARG A 132 -38.39 -2.16 17.63
CA ARG A 132 -38.41 -1.79 19.06
C ARG A 132 -39.39 -0.64 19.32
N ASN A 133 -39.37 0.39 18.46
CA ASN A 133 -40.22 1.55 18.61
C ASN A 133 -41.70 1.18 18.43
N GLU A 134 -42.01 0.26 17.51
CA GLU A 134 -43.37 -0.26 17.34
C GLU A 134 -43.86 -1.03 18.57
N MET A 135 -43.05 -1.93 19.13
CA MET A 135 -43.43 -2.67 20.35
C MET A 135 -43.63 -1.76 21.56
N ARG A 136 -42.90 -0.63 21.63
CA ARG A 136 -43.10 0.39 22.68
C ARG A 136 -44.36 1.21 22.51
N ARG A 137 -44.89 1.33 21.29
CA ARG A 137 -46.15 2.05 21.00
C ARG A 137 -47.38 1.19 21.29
N LEU A 138 -47.24 -0.13 21.17
CA LEU A 138 -48.30 -1.12 21.38
C LEU A 138 -48.38 -1.62 22.84
N SER A 139 -47.43 -1.20 23.70
CA SER A 139 -47.35 -1.50 25.14
C SER A 139 -47.87 -0.35 25.96
#